data_AF-A0A137PAB7-F1
#
_entry.id   AF-A0A137PAB7-F1
#
_cell.length_a   1.000
_cell.length_b   1.000
_cell.length_c   1.000
_cell.angle_alpha   90.00
_cell.angle_beta   90.00
_cell.angle_gamma   90.00
#
_symmetry.space_group_name_H-M   'P 1'
#
loop_
_entity.id
_entity.type
_entity.pdbx_description
1 polymer ?
#
loop_
_entity_poly.entity_id
_entity_poly.type
_entity_poly.pdbx_seq_one_letter_code
_entity_poly.pdbx_strand_id
1 'polypeptide(L)'
;RSLARLFTQDPEIIDYSVSLLPYVAGFQIFEGFSTIGGFLLRGQGRHNIGAIINAMGYYLISIPLGFFLAFKMSIGLSGFYIGMTVTLIATSSSLIYTIVTADYDSIIQHCRIRLNSENQSDL
;
A
#
# COMPACT_ATOMS: atom_id res chain seq x y z
N ARG A 1 -7.31 -4.00 -25.47
CA ARG A 1 -8.65 -3.71 -26.01
C ARG A 1 -9.68 -4.81 -25.70
N SER A 2 -9.42 -6.11 -25.94
CA SER A 2 -10.40 -7.18 -25.66
C SER A 2 -10.86 -7.27 -24.20
N LEU A 3 -9.97 -7.05 -23.22
CA LEU A 3 -10.32 -7.00 -21.80
C LEU A 3 -11.22 -5.80 -21.45
N ALA A 4 -10.95 -4.63 -22.02
CA ALA A 4 -11.74 -3.41 -21.77
C ALA A 4 -13.17 -3.52 -22.35
N ARG A 5 -13.33 -4.21 -23.48
CA ARG A 5 -14.64 -4.50 -24.10
C ARG A 5 -15.54 -5.39 -23.24
N LEU A 6 -14.98 -6.09 -22.25
CA LEU A 6 -15.75 -6.91 -21.31
C LEU A 6 -16.50 -6.03 -20.29
N PHE A 7 -15.94 -4.87 -19.95
CA PHE A 7 -16.49 -3.96 -18.93
C PHE A 7 -17.33 -2.83 -19.53
N THR A 8 -17.09 -2.47 -20.80
CA THR A 8 -17.84 -1.39 -21.45
C THR A 8 -17.81 -1.52 -22.96
N GLN A 9 -18.90 -1.11 -23.62
CA GLN A 9 -19.02 -1.13 -25.08
C GLN A 9 -18.68 0.22 -25.73
N ASP A 10 -18.52 1.27 -24.93
CA ASP A 10 -18.16 2.61 -25.39
C ASP A 10 -16.69 2.66 -25.86
N PRO A 11 -16.42 2.97 -27.15
CA PRO A 11 -15.07 3.02 -27.70
C PRO A 11 -14.19 4.09 -27.06
N GLU A 12 -14.76 5.19 -26.58
CA GLU A 12 -14.00 6.28 -25.97
C GLU A 12 -13.40 5.83 -24.63
N ILE A 13 -14.22 5.20 -23.78
CA ILE A 13 -13.81 4.66 -22.48
C ILE A 13 -12.83 3.50 -22.65
N ILE A 14 -12.96 2.68 -23.71
CA ILE A 14 -12.02 1.59 -24.02
C ILE A 14 -10.62 2.14 -24.29
N ASP A 15 -10.50 3.18 -25.12
CA ASP A 15 -9.19 3.75 -25.46
C ASP A 15 -8.56 4.48 -24.26
N TYR A 16 -9.36 5.19 -23.46
CA TYR A 16 -8.90 5.73 -22.18
C TYR A 16 -8.40 4.64 -21.23
N SER A 17 -9.16 3.55 -21.05
CA SER A 17 -8.77 2.44 -20.17
C SER A 17 -7.48 1.75 -20.63
N VAL A 18 -7.31 1.57 -21.94
CA VAL A 18 -6.09 0.98 -22.50
C VAL A 18 -4.88 1.87 -22.28
N SER A 19 -5.03 3.20 -22.34
CA SER A 19 -3.95 4.15 -22.04
C SER A 19 -3.50 4.12 -20.58
N LEU A 20 -4.39 3.73 -19.66
CA LEU A 20 -4.12 3.64 -18.22
C LEU A 20 -3.42 2.33 -17.82
N LEU A 21 -3.57 1.25 -18.59
CA LEU A 21 -2.97 -0.06 -18.30
C LEU A 21 -1.48 -0.04 -17.92
N PRO A 22 -0.58 0.65 -18.64
CA PRO A 22 0.84 0.70 -18.25
C PRO A 22 1.06 1.39 -16.89
N TYR A 23 0.28 2.42 -16.57
CA TYR A 23 0.34 3.09 -15.27
C TYR A 23 -0.11 2.15 -14.14
N VAL A 24 -1.21 1.41 -14.38
CA VAL A 24 -1.73 0.43 -13.42
C VAL A 24 -0.72 -0.71 -13.21
N ALA A 25 -0.08 -1.19 -14.28
CA ALA A 25 0.95 -2.23 -14.19
C ALA A 25 2.15 -1.77 -13.34
N GLY A 26 2.62 -0.53 -13.52
CA GLY A 26 3.67 0.04 -12.67
C GLY A 26 3.22 0.21 -11.21
N PHE A 27 2.00 0.73 -11.00
CA PHE A 27 1.40 0.88 -9.68
C PHE A 27 1.32 -0.45 -8.92
N GLN A 28 0.97 -1.54 -9.60
CA GLN A 28 0.83 -2.88 -9.02
C GLN A 28 2.12 -3.37 -8.35
N ILE A 29 3.29 -3.04 -8.91
CA ILE A 29 4.58 -3.44 -8.34
C ILE A 29 4.79 -2.79 -6.97
N PHE A 30 4.53 -1.49 -6.86
CA PHE A 30 4.63 -0.73 -5.61
C PHE A 30 3.59 -1.15 -4.58
N GLU A 31 2.40 -1.54 -5.05
CA GLU A 31 1.32 -2.10 -4.23
C GLU A 31 1.80 -3.40 -3.57
N GLY A 32 2.44 -4.27 -4.35
CA GLY A 32 3.05 -5.50 -3.86
C GLY A 32 4.06 -5.27 -2.71
N PHE A 33 4.94 -4.28 -2.85
CA PHE A 33 5.91 -3.95 -1.78
C PHE A 33 5.24 -3.47 -0.49
N SER A 34 4.24 -2.58 -0.61
CA SER A 34 3.47 -2.09 0.54
C SER A 34 2.74 -3.23 1.24
N THR A 35 2.15 -4.13 0.45
CA THR A 35 1.40 -5.29 0.92
C THR A 35 2.31 -6.29 1.64
N ILE A 36 3.47 -6.62 1.10
CA ILE A 36 4.46 -7.50 1.74
C ILE A 36 4.95 -6.90 3.06
N GLY A 37 5.27 -5.60 3.08
CA GLY A 37 5.67 -4.93 4.31
C GLY A 37 4.57 -4.98 5.38
N GLY A 38 3.31 -4.81 4.97
CA GLY A 38 2.15 -4.93 5.85
C GLY A 38 2.01 -6.34 6.44
N PHE A 39 2.23 -7.38 5.62
CA PHE A 39 2.24 -8.76 6.07
C PHE A 39 3.38 -9.04 7.06
N LEU A 40 4.59 -8.52 6.83
CA LEU A 40 5.72 -8.66 7.75
C LEU A 40 5.41 -8.05 9.13
N LEU A 41 4.88 -6.82 9.16
CA LEU A 41 4.50 -6.17 10.43
C LEU A 41 3.41 -6.93 11.18
N ARG A 42 2.43 -7.47 10.44
CA ARG A 42 1.37 -8.32 11.02
C ARG A 42 1.95 -9.61 11.58
N GLY A 43 2.88 -10.25 10.87
CA GLY A 43 3.58 -11.45 11.34
C GLY A 43 4.40 -11.23 12.61
N GLN A 44 4.95 -10.02 12.81
CA GLN A 44 5.68 -9.63 14.01
C GLN A 44 4.79 -9.17 15.18
N GLY A 45 3.46 -9.14 15.00
CA GLY A 45 2.52 -8.62 16.01
C GLY A 45 2.54 -7.09 16.17
N ARG A 46 3.22 -6.36 15.27
CA ARG A 46 3.36 -4.89 15.29
C ARG A 46 2.43 -4.21 14.27
N HIS A 47 1.24 -4.77 14.06
CA HIS A 47 0.29 -4.29 13.04
C HIS A 47 -0.19 -2.85 13.27
N ASN A 48 -0.21 -2.38 14.53
CA ASN A 48 -0.65 -1.03 14.89
C ASN A 48 0.20 0.06 14.22
N ILE A 49 1.51 -0.13 14.13
CA ILE A 49 2.43 0.85 13.56
C ILE A 49 2.19 0.98 12.05
N GLY A 50 2.05 -0.16 11.36
CA GLY A 50 1.75 -0.19 9.93
C GLY A 50 0.39 0.42 9.59
N ALA A 51 -0.62 0.18 10.43
CA ALA A 51 -1.95 0.78 10.26
C ALA A 51 -1.93 2.31 10.38
N ILE A 52 -1.20 2.85 11.36
CA ILE A 52 -1.07 4.29 11.57
C ILE A 52 -0.34 4.95 10.39
N ILE A 53 0.79 4.37 9.95
CA ILE A 53 1.55 4.90 8.80
C ILE A 53 0.69 4.92 7.54
N ASN A 54 -0.02 3.81 7.28
CA ASN A 54 -0.85 3.70 6.09
C ASN A 54 -2.05 4.68 6.14
N ALA A 55 -2.71 4.80 7.30
CA ALA A 55 -3.78 5.76 7.49
C ALA A 55 -3.28 7.20 7.28
N MET A 56 -2.18 7.58 7.94
CA MET A 56 -1.60 8.92 7.78
C MET A 56 -1.21 9.19 6.31
N GLY A 57 -0.56 8.26 5.63
CA GLY A 57 -0.20 8.40 4.22
C GLY A 57 -1.43 8.65 3.35
N TYR A 58 -2.46 7.82 3.46
CA TYR A 58 -3.65 7.97 2.62
C TYR A 58 -4.46 9.23 2.95
N TYR A 59 -4.65 9.58 4.22
CA TYR A 59 -5.45 10.73 4.60
C TYR A 59 -4.70 12.06 4.41
N LEU A 60 -3.41 12.14 4.76
CA LEU A 60 -2.63 13.38 4.69
C LEU A 60 -1.96 13.61 3.35
N ILE A 61 -1.70 12.56 2.55
CA ILE A 61 -1.02 12.69 1.26
C ILE A 61 -1.99 12.43 0.13
N SER A 62 -2.71 11.30 0.11
CA SER A 62 -3.55 10.93 -1.04
C SER A 62 -4.68 11.92 -1.28
N ILE A 63 -5.39 12.33 -0.22
CA ILE A 63 -6.53 13.25 -0.35
C ILE A 63 -6.09 14.63 -0.88
N PRO A 64 -5.16 15.36 -0.24
CA PRO A 64 -4.77 16.69 -0.73
C PRO A 64 -4.03 16.62 -2.06
N LEU A 65 -3.18 15.60 -2.28
CA LEU A 65 -2.44 15.47 -3.54
C LEU A 65 -3.38 15.07 -4.69
N GLY A 66 -4.32 14.17 -4.45
CA GLY A 66 -5.36 13.77 -5.40
C GLY A 66 -6.28 14.93 -5.75
N PHE A 67 -6.75 15.69 -4.76
CA PHE A 67 -7.55 16.89 -4.98
C PHE A 67 -6.76 17.96 -5.76
N PHE A 68 -5.51 18.20 -5.39
CA PHE A 68 -4.68 19.20 -6.05
C PHE A 68 -4.40 18.84 -7.52
N LEU A 69 -4.03 17.59 -7.83
CA LEU A 69 -3.78 17.16 -9.21
C LEU A 69 -5.06 17.11 -10.06
N ALA A 70 -6.18 16.67 -9.48
CA ALA A 70 -7.44 16.58 -10.19
C ALA A 70 -8.01 17.96 -10.55
N PHE A 71 -8.00 18.91 -9.60
CA PHE A 71 -8.64 20.22 -9.78
C PHE A 71 -7.70 21.29 -10.34
N LYS A 72 -6.42 21.31 -9.95
CA LYS A 72 -5.50 22.39 -10.37
C LYS A 72 -4.85 22.13 -11.71
N MET A 73 -4.62 20.87 -12.05
CA MET A 73 -3.87 20.49 -13.24
C MET A 73 -4.78 19.97 -14.37
N SER A 74 -6.10 19.90 -14.14
CA SER A 74 -7.14 19.48 -15.10
C SER A 74 -6.87 18.16 -15.82
N ILE A 75 -6.03 17.29 -15.24
CA ILE A 75 -5.66 15.98 -15.83
C ILE A 75 -6.72 14.91 -15.51
N GLY A 76 -7.78 15.28 -14.79
CA GLY A 76 -8.89 14.39 -14.44
C GLY A 76 -8.44 13.10 -13.76
N LEU A 77 -8.82 11.96 -14.34
CA LEU A 77 -8.58 10.63 -13.79
C LEU A 77 -7.09 10.26 -13.73
N SER A 78 -6.27 10.71 -14.68
CA SER A 78 -4.83 10.39 -14.70
C SER A 78 -4.09 11.06 -13.54
N GLY A 79 -4.51 12.27 -13.14
CA GLY A 79 -3.96 12.97 -11.98
C GLY A 79 -4.22 12.22 -10.66
N PHE A 80 -5.38 11.56 -10.56
CA PHE A 80 -5.71 10.72 -9.41
C PHE A 80 -4.79 9.50 -9.29
N TYR A 81 -4.54 8.78 -10.39
CA TYR A 81 -3.62 7.63 -10.39
C TYR A 81 -2.18 8.02 -10.03
N ILE A 82 -1.71 9.18 -10.49
CA ILE A 82 -0.38 9.69 -10.10
C ILE A 82 -0.34 10.01 -8.61
N GLY A 83 -1.37 10.69 -8.08
CA GLY A 83 -1.48 11.00 -6.65
C GLY A 83 -1.50 9.74 -5.76
N MET A 84 -2.25 8.71 -6.18
CA MET A 84 -2.24 7.41 -5.51
C MET A 84 -0.87 6.75 -5.58
N THR A 85 -0.20 6.78 -6.74
CA THR A 85 1.14 6.19 -6.90
C THR A 85 2.17 6.83 -5.98
N VAL A 86 2.19 8.16 -5.89
CA VAL A 86 3.10 8.90 -4.98
C VAL A 86 2.85 8.53 -3.53
N THR A 87 1.58 8.47 -3.12
CA THR A 87 1.22 8.06 -1.76
C THR A 87 1.66 6.63 -1.47
N LEU A 88 1.47 5.73 -2.43
CA LEU A 88 1.86 4.33 -2.29
C LEU A 88 3.38 4.17 -2.13
N ILE A 89 4.16 4.92 -2.90
CA ILE A 89 5.62 4.94 -2.77
C ILE A 89 6.01 5.45 -1.38
N ALA A 90 5.43 6.56 -0.92
CA ALA A 90 5.71 7.12 0.40
C ALA A 90 5.37 6.13 1.53
N THR A 91 4.20 5.49 1.47
CA THR A 91 3.78 4.48 2.44
C THR A 91 4.70 3.26 2.40
N SER A 92 5.00 2.74 1.20
CA SER A 92 5.89 1.57 1.01
C SER A 92 7.27 1.82 1.62
N SER A 93 7.89 2.95 1.29
CA SER A 93 9.19 3.33 1.84
C SER A 93 9.16 3.48 3.36
N SER A 94 8.11 4.09 3.91
CA SER A 94 7.94 4.24 5.37
C SER A 94 7.78 2.89 6.08
N LEU A 95 7.05 1.96 5.47
CA LEU A 95 6.86 0.61 5.98
C LEU A 95 8.16 -0.18 5.95
N ILE A 96 8.89 -0.17 4.83
CA ILE A 96 10.19 -0.82 4.69
C ILE A 96 11.19 -0.25 5.68
N TYR A 97 11.23 1.07 5.85
CA TYR A 97 12.08 1.71 6.84
C TYR A 97 11.77 1.23 8.27
N THR A 98 10.48 1.13 8.61
CA THR A 98 10.03 0.63 9.91
C THR A 98 10.41 -0.83 10.15
N ILE A 99 10.45 -1.65 9.08
CA ILE A 99 10.88 -3.06 9.14
C ILE A 99 12.39 -3.15 9.35
N VAL A 100 13.19 -2.41 8.57
CA VAL A 100 14.65 -2.48 8.63
C VAL A 100 15.19 -1.94 9.96
N THR A 101 14.56 -0.90 10.50
CA THR A 101 14.91 -0.34 11.81
C THR A 101 14.26 -1.08 12.98
N ALA A 102 13.45 -2.11 12.72
CA ALA A 102 12.86 -2.91 13.77
C ALA A 102 13.94 -3.67 14.54
N ASP A 103 13.90 -3.56 15.86
CA ASP A 103 14.79 -4.29 16.74
C ASP A 103 14.37 -5.76 16.80
N TYR A 104 15.01 -6.59 15.98
CA TYR A 104 14.70 -8.01 15.85
C TYR A 104 14.92 -8.77 17.17
N ASP A 105 15.84 -8.32 18.03
CA ASP A 105 16.09 -8.94 19.32
C ASP A 105 14.89 -8.83 20.27
N SER A 106 14.21 -7.68 20.26
CA SER A 106 12.97 -7.48 21.01
C SER A 106 11.84 -8.40 20.51
N ILE A 107 11.75 -8.60 19.19
CA ILE A 107 10.72 -9.46 18.59
C ILE A 107 10.94 -10.93 18.99
N ILE A 108 12.19 -11.40 18.96
CA ILE A 108 12.55 -12.76 19.35
C ILE A 108 12.29 -12.98 20.84
N GLN A 109 12.57 -11.97 21.69
CA GLN A 109 12.25 -11.99 23.12
C GLN A 109 10.74 -12.16 23.36
N HIS A 110 9.89 -11.40 22.67
CA HIS A 110 8.44 -11.51 22.80
C HIS A 110 7.91 -12.88 22.34
N CYS A 111 8.46 -13.46 21.27
CA CYS A 111 8.13 -14.81 20.85
C CYS A 111 8.55 -15.85 21.89
N ARG A 112 9.75 -15.71 22.48
CA ARG A 112 10.27 -16.63 23.51
C ARG A 112 9.42 -16.60 24.78
N ILE A 113 8.98 -15.42 25.22
CA ILE A 113 8.11 -15.28 26.39
C ILE A 113 6.75 -15.97 26.15
N ARG A 114 6.16 -15.80 24.96
CA ARG A 114 4.88 -16.46 24.60
C ARG A 114 4.98 -17.98 24.56
N LEU A 115 6.03 -18.52 23.93
CA LEU A 115 6.26 -19.96 23.88
C LEU A 115 6.46 -20.56 25.28
N ASN A 116 7.19 -19.88 26.15
CA ASN A 116 7.39 -20.36 27.52
C ASN A 116 6.10 -20.35 28.36
N SER A 117 5.19 -19.38 28.12
CA SER A 117 3.89 -19.38 28.81
C SER A 117 2.97 -20.51 28.36
N GLU A 118 2.96 -20.88 27.08
CA GLU A 118 2.18 -22.03 26.59
C GLU A 118 2.74 -23.35 27.11
N ASN A 119 4.07 -23.52 27.08
CA ASN A 119 4.72 -24.74 27.58
C ASN A 119 4.51 -24.98 29.09
N GLN A 120 4.25 -23.91 29.86
CA GLN A 120 4.00 -24.00 31.29
C GLN A 120 2.52 -24.21 31.66
N SER A 121 1.59 -23.96 30.73
CA SER A 121 0.18 -24.31 30.88
C SER A 121 -0.13 -25.77 30.51
N ASP A 122 0.74 -26.40 29.72
CA ASP A 122 0.59 -27.80 29.28
C ASP A 122 1.19 -28.83 30.28
N LEU A 123 1.82 -28.37 31.38
CA LEU A 123 2.40 -29.16 32.47
C LEU A 123 1.53 -29.09 33.73
#